data_AF-A0A177L0Y8-F1
#
_entry.id   AF-A0A177L0Y8-F1
#
_cell.length_a   1.000
_cell.length_b   1.000
_cell.length_c   1.000
_cell.angle_alpha   90.00
_cell.angle_beta   90.00
_cell.angle_gamma   90.00
#
_symmetry.space_group_name_H-M   'P 1'
#
loop_
_entity.id
_entity.type
_entity.pdbx_description
1 polymer ?
#
loop_
_entity_poly.entity_id
_entity_poly.type
_entity_poly.pdbx_seq_one_letter_code
_entity_poly.pdbx_strand_id
1 'polypeptide(L)'
;MKKIFSVFLASLLFIAAFLTPSAGAATAKEDYVALGDSIAAGQTPNKTIGTGYTDMIKAGLSEQDALGSYTKEYATSGDVSGTLVEKLKRADVKAAVQQAELVTISIGANDLLNLVKSGNLNLGTASATLDQIKTNLASSIRTIQSLNPNAKVYVFGYYFPYPHMEEGEQKSNYQLAFSVFNGGLKTTTESTGAVFVEVDSYFKPEYLPNKADVHPDEAGYKVFADQFFKVWKNSTIPDPEQEKAPFTDISKLGSQARIAIMKLAEAGVINGNIDGTFAPKSNITRAETAIILSRALGETGTAPNPGFSDVSSKMKSYAAIAKLTEAGVFAKAPKFNPDKPLTRAQMARVLTQSLNLQAGASSIFNDVPVKHWANEEINAVYSHGIMSGGANAMFYPENNITREQFAITMYNVWSHSFIGTP
;
A
#
# COMPACT_ATOMS: atom_id res chain seq x y z
N MET A 1 48.40 -8.82 70.89
CA MET A 1 49.50 -9.12 69.94
C MET A 1 48.91 -9.40 68.57
N LYS A 2 49.46 -8.76 67.53
CA LYS A 2 49.47 -9.12 66.09
C LYS A 2 48.13 -9.36 65.33
N LYS A 3 47.71 -8.30 64.61
CA LYS A 3 47.37 -8.21 63.16
C LYS A 3 47.09 -9.51 62.36
N ILE A 4 46.00 -9.55 61.55
CA ILE A 4 45.95 -9.63 60.06
C ILE A 4 44.67 -10.28 59.47
N PHE A 5 44.07 -9.54 58.51
CA PHE A 5 43.33 -9.90 57.28
C PHE A 5 41.91 -10.50 57.25
N SER A 6 41.08 -9.75 56.50
CA SER A 6 39.80 -10.03 55.86
C SER A 6 39.79 -11.25 54.94
N VAL A 7 38.63 -11.92 54.82
CA VAL A 7 38.00 -12.28 53.53
C VAL A 7 36.48 -12.33 53.73
N PHE A 8 35.76 -11.53 52.94
CA PHE A 8 34.32 -11.63 52.69
C PHE A 8 34.14 -12.70 51.60
N LEU A 9 33.34 -13.75 51.84
CA LEU A 9 32.87 -14.60 50.74
C LEU A 9 31.43 -15.04 50.98
N ALA A 10 30.57 -14.51 50.10
CA ALA A 10 29.15 -14.77 50.03
C ALA A 10 28.86 -16.22 49.61
N SER A 11 27.93 -16.83 50.30
CA SER A 11 27.30 -18.10 49.95
C SER A 11 26.38 -17.92 48.74
N LEU A 12 26.81 -18.38 47.55
CA LEU A 12 25.92 -18.66 46.42
C LEU A 12 25.57 -20.15 46.40
N LEU A 13 24.29 -20.44 46.62
CA LEU A 13 23.68 -21.74 46.39
C LEU A 13 23.61 -22.00 44.88
N PHE A 14 24.28 -23.07 44.44
CA PHE A 14 24.18 -23.64 43.11
C PHE A 14 22.79 -24.26 42.90
N ILE A 15 21.95 -23.64 42.07
CA ILE A 15 20.83 -24.32 41.41
C ILE A 15 21.31 -24.63 40.00
N ALA A 16 21.80 -25.86 39.80
CA ALA A 16 22.00 -26.42 38.47
C ALA A 16 20.61 -26.79 37.90
N ALA A 17 19.97 -25.85 37.21
CA ALA A 17 18.84 -26.15 36.36
C ALA A 17 19.37 -26.88 35.11
N PHE A 18 18.91 -28.10 34.90
CA PHE A 18 19.03 -28.80 33.61
C PHE A 18 18.30 -27.97 32.55
N LEU A 19 19.04 -27.17 31.78
CA LEU A 19 18.57 -26.65 30.51
C LEU A 19 18.66 -27.80 29.50
N THR A 20 17.56 -28.53 29.34
CA THR A 20 17.35 -29.24 28.07
C THR A 20 17.28 -28.17 26.99
N PRO A 21 18.12 -28.21 25.93
CA PRO A 21 17.89 -27.34 24.79
C PRO A 21 16.50 -27.69 24.27
N SER A 22 15.58 -26.73 24.22
CA SER A 22 14.39 -26.92 23.41
C SER A 22 14.91 -27.17 22.00
N ALA A 23 14.54 -28.30 21.42
CA ALA A 23 14.74 -28.50 20.00
C ALA A 23 14.02 -27.34 19.31
N GLY A 24 14.78 -26.39 18.79
CA GLY A 24 14.22 -25.35 17.93
C GLY A 24 13.50 -26.07 16.81
N ALA A 25 12.20 -25.83 16.68
CA ALA A 25 11.45 -26.33 15.53
C ALA A 25 12.19 -25.84 14.29
N ALA A 26 12.69 -26.76 13.46
CA ALA A 26 13.32 -26.41 12.21
C ALA A 26 12.32 -25.58 11.40
N THR A 27 12.69 -24.35 11.04
CA THR A 27 11.90 -23.52 10.13
C THR A 27 11.74 -24.29 8.83
N ALA A 28 10.50 -24.49 8.38
CA ALA A 28 10.24 -25.10 7.08
C ALA A 28 10.97 -24.29 6.01
N LYS A 29 11.76 -24.97 5.18
CA LYS A 29 12.52 -24.35 4.10
C LYS A 29 11.58 -24.02 2.94
N GLU A 30 11.86 -22.93 2.26
CA GLU A 30 11.08 -22.42 1.14
C GLU A 30 11.75 -22.85 -0.18
N ASP A 31 11.08 -23.71 -0.96
CA ASP A 31 11.40 -23.94 -2.36
C ASP A 31 10.85 -22.79 -3.20
N TYR A 32 11.77 -21.97 -3.71
CA TYR A 32 11.46 -20.69 -4.31
C TYR A 32 11.47 -20.75 -5.85
N VAL A 33 10.30 -20.56 -6.46
CA VAL A 33 10.15 -20.44 -7.92
C VAL A 33 9.85 -19.00 -8.31
N ALA A 34 10.72 -18.40 -9.12
CA ALA A 34 10.48 -17.10 -9.74
C ALA A 34 9.92 -17.27 -11.17
N LEU A 35 8.75 -16.68 -11.41
CA LEU A 35 8.07 -16.62 -12.70
C LEU A 35 8.01 -15.17 -13.18
N GLY A 36 8.08 -14.94 -14.49
CA GLY A 36 7.83 -13.61 -15.02
C GLY A 36 8.67 -13.23 -16.24
N ASP A 37 8.86 -11.92 -16.36
CA ASP A 37 9.54 -11.28 -17.46
C ASP A 37 11.03 -11.00 -17.18
N SER A 38 11.57 -9.96 -17.82
CA SER A 38 12.95 -9.52 -17.67
C SER A 38 13.32 -9.06 -16.26
N ILE A 39 12.35 -8.57 -15.48
CA ILE A 39 12.59 -8.13 -14.10
C ILE A 39 12.83 -9.35 -13.21
N ALA A 40 12.05 -10.43 -13.37
CA ALA A 40 12.29 -11.69 -12.67
C ALA A 40 13.59 -12.38 -13.13
N ALA A 41 13.94 -12.22 -14.42
CA ALA A 41 15.18 -12.77 -14.95
C ALA A 41 16.44 -12.07 -14.39
N GLY A 42 16.32 -10.80 -13.99
CA GLY A 42 17.44 -9.96 -13.55
C GLY A 42 18.16 -9.29 -14.71
N GLN A 43 17.43 -8.85 -15.74
CA GLN A 43 18.03 -8.13 -16.85
C GLN A 43 18.55 -6.76 -16.38
N THR A 44 19.80 -6.46 -16.69
CA THR A 44 20.46 -5.21 -16.32
C THR A 44 20.22 -4.10 -17.36
N PRO A 45 20.58 -2.83 -17.07
CA PRO A 45 20.50 -1.74 -18.05
C PRO A 45 21.37 -1.94 -19.29
N ASN A 46 22.30 -2.92 -19.24
CA ASN A 46 23.19 -3.29 -20.34
C ASN A 46 22.67 -4.50 -21.13
N LYS A 47 21.40 -4.92 -20.92
CA LYS A 47 20.74 -6.04 -21.61
C LYS A 47 21.42 -7.40 -21.40
N THR A 48 22.20 -7.53 -20.34
CA THR A 48 22.72 -8.81 -19.85
C THR A 48 21.89 -9.29 -18.67
N ILE A 49 21.93 -10.59 -18.39
CA ILE A 49 21.35 -11.13 -17.14
C ILE A 49 22.40 -11.00 -16.04
N GLY A 50 22.05 -10.28 -14.98
CA GLY A 50 22.86 -10.09 -13.78
C GLY A 50 22.14 -10.53 -12.52
N THR A 51 22.59 -10.02 -11.38
CA THR A 51 21.92 -10.19 -10.08
C THR A 51 20.63 -9.37 -10.08
N GLY A 52 19.49 -10.04 -10.08
CA GLY A 52 18.18 -9.43 -9.97
C GLY A 52 17.57 -9.56 -8.57
N TYR A 53 16.34 -9.10 -8.42
CA TYR A 53 15.63 -9.19 -7.12
C TYR A 53 15.43 -10.65 -6.68
N THR A 54 15.23 -11.56 -7.62
CA THR A 54 15.02 -12.98 -7.38
C THR A 54 16.27 -13.61 -6.75
N ASP A 55 17.46 -13.22 -7.22
CA ASP A 55 18.73 -13.67 -6.65
C ASP A 55 18.99 -13.06 -5.26
N MET A 56 18.54 -11.81 -5.04
CA MET A 56 18.63 -11.15 -3.74
C MET A 56 17.67 -11.76 -2.70
N ILE A 57 16.46 -12.14 -3.11
CA ILE A 57 15.53 -12.90 -2.26
C ILE A 57 16.13 -14.25 -1.90
N LYS A 58 16.66 -14.99 -2.90
CA LYS A 58 17.38 -16.25 -2.66
C LYS A 58 18.50 -16.07 -1.63
N ALA A 59 19.33 -15.03 -1.77
CA ALA A 59 20.40 -14.74 -0.84
C ALA A 59 19.86 -14.46 0.58
N GLY A 60 18.87 -13.58 0.72
CA GLY A 60 18.28 -13.24 2.03
C GLY A 60 17.54 -14.40 2.69
N LEU A 61 16.94 -15.32 1.93
CA LEU A 61 16.38 -16.57 2.46
C LEU A 61 17.48 -17.53 2.93
N SER A 62 18.58 -17.61 2.18
CA SER A 62 19.75 -18.45 2.55
C SER A 62 20.40 -17.96 3.84
N GLU A 63 20.55 -16.65 4.01
CA GLU A 63 21.09 -16.02 5.23
C GLU A 63 20.24 -16.33 6.48
N GLN A 64 18.94 -16.55 6.29
CA GLN A 64 17.99 -16.90 7.36
C GLN A 64 17.81 -18.42 7.54
N ASP A 65 18.62 -19.26 6.87
CA ASP A 65 18.46 -20.73 6.77
C ASP A 65 17.05 -21.17 6.35
N ALA A 66 16.35 -20.29 5.61
CA ALA A 66 14.98 -20.48 5.17
C ALA A 66 14.89 -20.97 3.71
N LEU A 67 16.00 -21.04 2.97
CA LEU A 67 15.98 -21.49 1.58
C LEU A 67 16.11 -23.03 1.47
N GLY A 68 15.17 -23.65 0.75
CA GLY A 68 15.25 -25.05 0.31
C GLY A 68 15.96 -25.16 -1.03
N SER A 69 15.26 -24.70 -2.08
CA SER A 69 15.76 -24.61 -3.45
C SER A 69 15.35 -23.28 -4.10
N TYR A 70 15.95 -22.97 -5.25
CA TYR A 70 15.63 -21.75 -6.00
C TYR A 70 15.77 -21.97 -7.50
N THR A 71 14.80 -21.48 -8.26
CA THR A 71 14.91 -21.36 -9.72
C THR A 71 14.27 -20.08 -10.24
N LYS A 72 14.94 -19.46 -11.22
CA LYS A 72 14.41 -18.39 -12.06
C LYS A 72 14.42 -18.73 -13.55
N GLU A 73 14.62 -20.00 -13.91
CA GLU A 73 14.73 -20.46 -15.31
C GLU A 73 13.46 -20.22 -16.12
N TYR A 74 12.33 -20.00 -15.44
CA TYR A 74 11.04 -19.71 -16.06
C TYR A 74 10.75 -18.22 -16.21
N ALA A 75 11.68 -17.34 -15.83
CA ALA A 75 11.63 -15.92 -16.13
C ALA A 75 12.26 -15.64 -17.50
N THR A 76 11.59 -14.89 -18.38
CA THR A 76 12.08 -14.65 -19.74
C THR A 76 11.85 -13.21 -20.18
N SER A 77 12.91 -12.58 -20.68
CA SER A 77 12.82 -11.21 -21.18
C SER A 77 11.83 -11.09 -22.34
N GLY A 78 10.99 -10.05 -22.30
CA GLY A 78 9.96 -9.79 -23.30
C GLY A 78 8.63 -10.52 -23.07
N ASP A 79 8.53 -11.38 -22.06
CA ASP A 79 7.28 -12.05 -21.72
C ASP A 79 6.17 -11.05 -21.38
N VAL A 80 5.00 -11.31 -21.94
CA VAL A 80 3.73 -10.63 -21.65
C VAL A 80 2.85 -11.51 -20.77
N SER A 81 1.81 -10.95 -20.16
CA SER A 81 0.90 -11.66 -19.24
C SER A 81 0.36 -12.99 -19.80
N GLY A 82 0.05 -13.04 -21.09
CA GLY A 82 -0.43 -14.26 -21.76
C GLY A 82 0.63 -15.37 -21.87
N THR A 83 1.92 -15.03 -21.95
CA THR A 83 3.00 -16.03 -22.01
C THR A 83 3.13 -16.82 -20.72
N LEU A 84 2.85 -16.20 -19.56
CA LEU A 84 2.83 -16.89 -18.27
C LEU A 84 1.74 -17.96 -18.22
N VAL A 85 0.55 -17.67 -18.79
CA VAL A 85 -0.55 -18.63 -18.89
C VAL A 85 -0.11 -19.87 -19.68
N GLU A 86 0.59 -19.68 -20.80
CA GLU A 86 1.12 -20.80 -21.60
C GLU A 86 2.26 -21.53 -20.89
N LYS A 87 3.16 -20.81 -20.20
CA LYS A 87 4.25 -21.41 -19.42
C LYS A 87 3.72 -22.35 -18.34
N LEU A 88 2.67 -21.95 -17.62
CA LEU A 88 2.04 -22.78 -16.58
C LEU A 88 1.38 -24.07 -17.13
N LYS A 89 1.26 -24.24 -18.45
CA LYS A 89 0.82 -25.50 -19.05
C LYS A 89 1.96 -26.52 -19.21
N ARG A 90 3.21 -26.07 -19.29
CA ARG A 90 4.39 -26.93 -19.51
C ARG A 90 4.62 -27.87 -18.33
N ALA A 91 5.08 -29.09 -18.61
CA ALA A 91 5.25 -30.13 -17.61
C ALA A 91 6.33 -29.79 -16.57
N ASP A 92 7.43 -29.17 -17.00
CA ASP A 92 8.53 -28.78 -16.13
C ASP A 92 8.15 -27.62 -15.20
N VAL A 93 7.45 -26.60 -15.70
CA VAL A 93 6.94 -25.48 -14.89
C VAL A 93 5.93 -25.97 -13.85
N LYS A 94 5.02 -26.88 -14.25
CA LYS A 94 4.06 -27.49 -13.31
C LYS A 94 4.77 -28.25 -12.20
N ALA A 95 5.76 -29.06 -12.53
CA ALA A 95 6.52 -29.83 -11.55
C ALA A 95 7.27 -28.94 -10.55
N ALA A 96 7.83 -27.82 -11.02
CA ALA A 96 8.47 -26.84 -10.15
C ALA A 96 7.47 -26.16 -9.21
N VAL A 97 6.32 -25.70 -9.73
CA VAL A 97 5.28 -25.05 -8.92
C VAL A 97 4.64 -26.00 -7.91
N GLN A 98 4.47 -27.28 -8.26
CA GLN A 98 3.95 -28.31 -7.36
C GLN A 98 4.81 -28.52 -6.10
N GLN A 99 6.10 -28.21 -6.19
CA GLN A 99 7.05 -28.34 -5.08
C GLN A 99 7.30 -27.02 -4.36
N ALA A 100 6.88 -25.88 -4.92
CA ALA A 100 7.25 -24.58 -4.40
C ALA A 100 6.42 -24.16 -3.17
N GLU A 101 7.05 -23.81 -2.05
CA GLU A 101 6.38 -23.06 -0.97
C GLU A 101 6.28 -21.56 -1.28
N LEU A 102 7.22 -21.04 -2.09
CA LEU A 102 7.29 -19.63 -2.45
C LEU A 102 7.28 -19.43 -3.96
N VAL A 103 6.33 -18.64 -4.46
CA VAL A 103 6.28 -18.22 -5.86
C VAL A 103 6.25 -16.71 -5.97
N THR A 104 7.18 -16.13 -6.74
CA THR A 104 7.13 -14.71 -7.10
C THR A 104 6.79 -14.51 -8.57
N ILE A 105 6.03 -13.45 -8.88
CA ILE A 105 5.59 -13.11 -10.22
C ILE A 105 5.90 -11.63 -10.51
N SER A 106 6.65 -11.36 -11.57
CA SER A 106 6.68 -10.03 -12.21
C SER A 106 6.27 -10.19 -13.68
N ILE A 107 5.06 -9.76 -14.02
CA ILE A 107 4.54 -9.88 -15.38
C ILE A 107 3.56 -8.74 -15.72
N GLY A 108 3.38 -8.46 -17.01
CA GLY A 108 2.34 -7.55 -17.51
C GLY A 108 2.87 -6.22 -18.04
N ALA A 109 4.05 -5.78 -17.61
CA ALA A 109 4.60 -4.50 -18.06
C ALA A 109 4.89 -4.50 -19.57
N ASN A 110 5.36 -5.61 -20.14
CA ASN A 110 5.61 -5.71 -21.57
C ASN A 110 4.33 -5.56 -22.42
N ASP A 111 3.17 -5.99 -21.91
CA ASP A 111 1.87 -5.78 -22.57
C ASP A 111 1.63 -4.27 -22.79
N LEU A 112 1.90 -3.46 -21.76
CA LEU A 112 1.76 -2.00 -21.81
C LEU A 112 2.88 -1.35 -22.63
N LEU A 113 4.13 -1.77 -22.44
CA LEU A 113 5.29 -1.23 -23.16
C LEU A 113 5.20 -1.47 -24.67
N ASN A 114 4.55 -2.53 -25.11
CA ASN A 114 4.33 -2.76 -26.54
C ASN A 114 3.42 -1.71 -27.17
N LEU A 115 2.42 -1.20 -26.43
CA LEU A 115 1.61 -0.06 -26.89
C LEU A 115 2.42 1.23 -26.98
N VAL A 116 3.33 1.45 -26.03
CA VAL A 116 4.25 2.60 -26.05
C VAL A 116 5.13 2.53 -27.29
N LYS A 117 5.78 1.38 -27.53
CA LYS A 117 6.68 1.17 -28.67
C LYS A 117 5.98 1.33 -30.01
N SER A 118 4.70 0.95 -30.10
CA SER A 118 3.92 1.09 -31.33
C SER A 118 3.27 2.47 -31.50
N GLY A 119 3.43 3.39 -30.55
CA GLY A 119 2.76 4.70 -30.55
C GLY A 119 1.24 4.64 -30.38
N ASN A 120 0.71 3.51 -29.90
CA ASN A 120 -0.75 3.27 -29.78
C ASN A 120 -1.27 3.42 -28.35
N LEU A 121 -0.44 3.87 -27.41
CA LEU A 121 -0.87 4.03 -26.03
C LEU A 121 -1.82 5.23 -25.89
N ASN A 122 -3.08 4.95 -25.60
CA ASN A 122 -4.11 5.89 -25.18
C ASN A 122 -4.98 5.24 -24.09
N LEU A 123 -5.89 6.00 -23.48
CA LEU A 123 -6.72 5.48 -22.37
C LEU A 123 -7.55 4.24 -22.76
N GLY A 124 -8.08 4.18 -23.98
CA GLY A 124 -8.88 3.05 -24.45
C GLY A 124 -8.04 1.79 -24.64
N THR A 125 -6.90 1.90 -25.32
CA THR A 125 -5.99 0.77 -25.54
C THR A 125 -5.31 0.31 -24.26
N ALA A 126 -4.96 1.25 -23.36
CA ALA A 126 -4.44 0.94 -22.03
C ALA A 126 -5.47 0.16 -21.19
N SER A 127 -6.72 0.61 -21.17
CA SER A 127 -7.81 -0.04 -20.42
C SER A 127 -8.06 -1.47 -20.91
N ALA A 128 -8.20 -1.66 -22.23
CA ALA A 128 -8.42 -2.99 -22.81
C ALA A 128 -7.23 -3.94 -22.54
N THR A 129 -6.01 -3.41 -22.65
CA THR A 129 -4.79 -4.19 -22.35
C THR A 129 -4.74 -4.55 -20.87
N LEU A 130 -5.12 -3.64 -19.98
CA LEU A 130 -5.18 -3.92 -18.55
C LEU A 130 -6.19 -5.01 -18.21
N ASP A 131 -7.37 -5.02 -18.82
CA ASP A 131 -8.35 -6.09 -18.59
C ASP A 131 -7.83 -7.46 -19.04
N GLN A 132 -7.07 -7.51 -20.13
CA GLN A 132 -6.40 -8.74 -20.55
C GLN A 132 -5.31 -9.17 -19.55
N ILE A 133 -4.48 -8.23 -19.09
CA ILE A 133 -3.45 -8.49 -18.07
C ILE A 133 -4.10 -9.05 -16.80
N LYS A 134 -5.17 -8.42 -16.30
CA LYS A 134 -5.89 -8.85 -15.09
C LYS A 134 -6.45 -10.26 -15.25
N THR A 135 -7.04 -10.55 -16.42
CA THR A 135 -7.58 -11.88 -16.73
C THR A 135 -6.48 -12.94 -16.72
N ASN A 136 -5.36 -12.67 -17.41
CA ASN A 136 -4.22 -13.58 -17.49
C ASN A 136 -3.55 -13.79 -16.14
N LEU A 137 -3.36 -12.71 -15.36
CA LEU A 137 -2.76 -12.77 -14.04
C LEU A 137 -3.64 -13.57 -13.07
N ALA A 138 -4.94 -13.28 -13.00
CA ALA A 138 -5.86 -14.04 -12.14
C ALA A 138 -5.90 -15.53 -12.52
N SER A 139 -5.90 -15.85 -13.81
CA SER A 139 -5.83 -17.23 -14.30
C SER A 139 -4.52 -17.91 -13.89
N SER A 140 -3.39 -17.20 -14.02
CA SER A 140 -2.07 -17.71 -13.66
C SER A 140 -1.96 -18.00 -12.16
N ILE A 141 -2.40 -17.06 -11.31
CA ILE A 141 -2.38 -17.25 -9.85
C ILE A 141 -3.27 -18.43 -9.44
N ARG A 142 -4.50 -18.52 -9.96
CA ARG A 142 -5.40 -19.65 -9.65
C ARG A 142 -4.84 -20.98 -10.14
N THR A 143 -4.14 -20.99 -11.26
CA THR A 143 -3.46 -22.20 -11.76
C THR A 143 -2.35 -22.62 -10.80
N ILE A 144 -1.53 -21.68 -10.32
CA ILE A 144 -0.49 -21.94 -9.33
C ILE A 144 -1.11 -22.50 -8.03
N GLN A 145 -2.13 -21.85 -7.49
CA GLN A 145 -2.84 -22.29 -6.28
C GLN A 145 -3.52 -23.64 -6.45
N SER A 146 -3.98 -23.97 -7.66
CA SER A 146 -4.54 -25.30 -7.96
C SER A 146 -3.47 -26.38 -8.09
N LEU A 147 -2.27 -26.04 -8.56
CA LEU A 147 -1.14 -26.97 -8.65
C LEU A 147 -0.54 -27.23 -7.26
N ASN A 148 -0.44 -26.19 -6.43
CA ASN A 148 0.01 -26.28 -5.05
C ASN A 148 -0.78 -25.31 -4.16
N PRO A 149 -1.78 -25.80 -3.39
CA PRO A 149 -2.56 -24.96 -2.48
C PRO A 149 -1.76 -24.35 -1.33
N ASN A 150 -0.56 -24.88 -1.04
CA ASN A 150 0.29 -24.38 0.04
C ASN A 150 1.28 -23.31 -0.43
N ALA A 151 1.44 -23.12 -1.74
CA ALA A 151 2.36 -22.14 -2.29
C ALA A 151 1.89 -20.70 -2.00
N LYS A 152 2.76 -19.89 -1.40
CA LYS A 152 2.53 -18.46 -1.20
C LYS A 152 2.94 -17.70 -2.45
N VAL A 153 1.99 -16.99 -3.05
CA VAL A 153 2.20 -16.25 -4.30
C VAL A 153 2.35 -14.76 -4.01
N TYR A 154 3.44 -14.16 -4.51
CA TYR A 154 3.74 -12.74 -4.42
C TYR A 154 3.83 -12.13 -5.82
N VAL A 155 3.07 -11.08 -6.09
CA VAL A 155 3.08 -10.37 -7.38
C VAL A 155 3.65 -8.98 -7.18
N PHE A 156 4.66 -8.62 -7.96
CA PHE A 156 5.31 -7.31 -7.87
C PHE A 156 4.61 -6.26 -8.73
N GLY A 157 4.48 -5.06 -8.16
CA GLY A 157 4.26 -3.84 -8.93
C GLY A 157 5.50 -3.43 -9.73
N TYR A 158 5.32 -2.49 -10.64
CA TYR A 158 6.38 -1.93 -11.47
C TYR A 158 6.56 -0.45 -11.20
N TYR A 159 7.78 0.04 -11.40
CA TYR A 159 8.08 1.47 -11.42
C TYR A 159 7.69 2.09 -12.77
N PHE A 160 7.64 3.42 -12.82
CA PHE A 160 7.54 4.14 -14.09
C PHE A 160 8.85 4.06 -14.91
N PRO A 161 8.85 3.48 -16.14
CA PRO A 161 10.08 3.12 -16.84
C PRO A 161 10.74 4.23 -17.67
N TYR A 162 10.14 5.43 -17.74
CA TYR A 162 10.63 6.52 -18.59
C TYR A 162 10.97 7.81 -17.80
N PRO A 163 11.78 7.74 -16.73
CA PRO A 163 12.09 8.93 -15.93
C PRO A 163 12.78 10.04 -16.72
N HIS A 164 13.56 9.67 -17.74
CA HIS A 164 14.32 10.59 -18.60
C HIS A 164 13.52 11.21 -19.74
N MET A 165 12.25 10.83 -19.89
CA MET A 165 11.36 11.44 -20.88
C MET A 165 11.17 12.93 -20.55
N GLU A 166 11.11 13.76 -21.58
CA GLU A 166 10.79 15.19 -21.41
C GLU A 166 9.44 15.36 -20.71
N GLU A 167 9.37 16.34 -19.82
CA GLU A 167 8.12 16.68 -19.15
C GLU A 167 7.07 17.14 -20.16
N GLY A 168 5.83 16.69 -20.00
CA GLY A 168 4.74 17.02 -20.90
C GLY A 168 3.61 16.00 -20.86
N GLU A 169 2.56 16.29 -21.63
CA GLU A 169 1.33 15.50 -21.65
C GLU A 169 1.57 14.01 -21.92
N GLN A 170 2.52 13.69 -22.81
CA GLN A 170 2.85 12.31 -23.13
C GLN A 170 3.43 11.55 -21.93
N LYS A 171 4.36 12.17 -21.18
CA LYS A 171 4.94 11.58 -19.97
C LYS A 171 3.87 11.40 -18.90
N SER A 172 3.02 12.40 -18.69
CA SER A 172 1.90 12.34 -17.75
C SER A 172 0.92 11.22 -18.09
N ASN A 173 0.60 11.03 -19.37
CA ASN A 173 -0.27 9.94 -19.84
C ASN A 173 0.36 8.57 -19.60
N TYR A 174 1.68 8.43 -19.79
CA TYR A 174 2.37 7.17 -19.51
C TYR A 174 2.44 6.90 -18.01
N GLN A 175 2.71 7.92 -17.18
CA GLN A 175 2.68 7.80 -15.72
C GLN A 175 1.30 7.36 -15.22
N LEU A 176 0.23 7.97 -15.75
CA LEU A 176 -1.14 7.57 -15.44
C LEU A 176 -1.41 6.11 -15.84
N ALA A 177 -1.00 5.71 -17.05
CA ALA A 177 -1.18 4.34 -17.52
C ALA A 177 -0.47 3.32 -16.61
N PHE A 178 0.77 3.61 -16.17
CA PHE A 178 1.51 2.75 -15.25
C PHE A 178 0.92 2.73 -13.84
N SER A 179 0.41 3.86 -13.34
CA SER A 179 -0.30 3.93 -12.06
C SER A 179 -1.58 3.08 -12.07
N VAL A 180 -2.38 3.21 -13.13
CA VAL A 180 -3.61 2.42 -13.32
C VAL A 180 -3.28 0.94 -13.50
N PHE A 181 -2.20 0.61 -14.21
CA PHE A 181 -1.68 -0.74 -14.34
C PHE A 181 -1.31 -1.35 -12.98
N ASN A 182 -0.52 -0.66 -12.15
CA ASN A 182 -0.18 -1.12 -10.79
C ASN A 182 -1.43 -1.33 -9.92
N GLY A 183 -2.38 -0.39 -9.97
CA GLY A 183 -3.66 -0.53 -9.26
C GLY A 183 -4.45 -1.78 -9.70
N GLY A 184 -4.44 -2.08 -11.00
CA GLY A 184 -5.05 -3.28 -11.57
C GLY A 184 -4.35 -4.58 -11.16
N LEU A 185 -3.01 -4.60 -11.17
CA LEU A 185 -2.22 -5.73 -10.65
C LEU A 185 -2.53 -5.99 -9.18
N LYS A 186 -2.49 -4.93 -8.35
CA LYS A 186 -2.75 -5.00 -6.92
C LYS A 186 -4.13 -5.57 -6.63
N THR A 187 -5.17 -4.98 -7.20
CA THR A 187 -6.56 -5.40 -6.97
C THR A 187 -6.77 -6.86 -7.40
N THR A 188 -6.22 -7.25 -8.55
CA THR A 188 -6.36 -8.62 -9.08
C THR A 188 -5.64 -9.61 -8.19
N THR A 189 -4.41 -9.32 -7.80
CA THR A 189 -3.59 -10.14 -6.91
C THR A 189 -4.31 -10.36 -5.58
N GLU A 190 -4.71 -9.29 -4.90
CA GLU A 190 -5.39 -9.36 -3.60
C GLU A 190 -6.73 -10.12 -3.70
N SER A 191 -7.47 -9.99 -4.81
CA SER A 191 -8.73 -10.73 -5.02
C SER A 191 -8.57 -12.25 -5.10
N THR A 192 -7.35 -12.74 -5.34
CA THR A 192 -7.03 -14.17 -5.38
C THR A 192 -6.43 -14.70 -4.07
N GLY A 193 -6.27 -13.83 -3.06
CA GLY A 193 -5.58 -14.18 -1.81
C GLY A 193 -4.05 -14.20 -1.92
N ALA A 194 -3.49 -13.89 -3.10
CA ALA A 194 -2.06 -13.66 -3.27
C ALA A 194 -1.65 -12.28 -2.69
N VAL A 195 -0.36 -12.10 -2.47
CA VAL A 195 0.21 -10.89 -1.86
C VAL A 195 0.76 -9.98 -2.95
N PHE A 196 0.31 -8.73 -2.98
CA PHE A 196 0.91 -7.71 -3.84
C PHE A 196 2.11 -7.06 -3.15
N VAL A 197 3.22 -6.92 -3.88
CA VAL A 197 4.45 -6.28 -3.40
C VAL A 197 4.56 -4.90 -4.05
N GLU A 198 4.35 -3.85 -3.24
CA GLU A 198 4.43 -2.46 -3.67
C GLU A 198 5.87 -2.04 -3.94
N VAL A 199 6.16 -1.57 -5.16
CA VAL A 199 7.51 -1.18 -5.59
C VAL A 199 7.57 0.29 -5.99
N ASP A 200 6.57 0.77 -6.74
CA ASP A 200 6.58 2.08 -7.41
C ASP A 200 6.84 3.22 -6.43
N SER A 201 6.15 3.21 -5.29
CA SER A 201 6.29 4.24 -4.24
C SER A 201 7.69 4.34 -3.62
N TYR A 202 8.54 3.32 -3.80
CA TYR A 202 9.90 3.26 -3.24
C TYR A 202 10.98 3.32 -4.31
N PHE A 203 10.58 3.30 -5.57
CA PHE A 203 11.48 3.25 -6.69
C PHE A 203 11.84 4.66 -7.14
N LYS A 204 13.14 4.94 -7.30
CA LYS A 204 13.63 6.26 -7.66
C LYS A 204 14.14 6.31 -9.10
N PRO A 205 13.99 7.46 -9.80
CA PRO A 205 14.50 7.65 -11.16
C PRO A 205 15.97 7.27 -11.37
N GLU A 206 16.82 7.47 -10.36
CA GLU A 206 18.26 7.24 -10.46
C GLU A 206 18.62 5.76 -10.65
N TYR A 207 17.71 4.85 -10.28
CA TYR A 207 17.89 3.42 -10.47
C TYR A 207 17.72 2.97 -11.93
N LEU A 208 17.38 3.89 -12.83
CA LEU A 208 17.32 3.68 -14.28
C LEU A 208 18.42 4.50 -14.98
N PRO A 209 19.70 4.08 -14.89
CA PRO A 209 20.82 4.92 -15.34
C PRO A 209 20.92 5.03 -16.88
N ASN A 210 20.38 4.06 -17.63
CA ASN A 210 20.45 4.03 -19.08
C ASN A 210 19.18 4.60 -19.71
N LYS A 211 19.27 5.78 -20.35
CA LYS A 211 18.12 6.43 -21.01
C LYS A 211 17.49 5.61 -22.14
N ALA A 212 18.25 4.68 -22.74
CA ALA A 212 17.80 3.83 -23.84
C ALA A 212 17.25 2.47 -23.37
N ASP A 213 17.20 2.24 -22.06
CA ASP A 213 16.75 0.99 -21.47
C ASP A 213 15.82 1.25 -20.28
N VAL A 214 14.96 0.29 -19.99
CA VAL A 214 13.93 0.42 -18.95
C VAL A 214 14.25 -0.39 -17.71
N HIS A 215 15.35 -1.16 -17.70
CA HIS A 215 15.69 -2.07 -16.62
C HIS A 215 16.47 -1.36 -15.51
N PRO A 216 16.25 -1.77 -14.25
CA PRO A 216 16.90 -1.16 -13.11
C PRO A 216 18.35 -1.62 -13.00
N ASP A 217 19.17 -0.81 -12.36
CA ASP A 217 20.44 -1.26 -11.81
C ASP A 217 20.24 -2.13 -10.55
N GLU A 218 21.36 -2.53 -9.93
CA GLU A 218 21.33 -3.35 -8.72
C GLU A 218 20.60 -2.67 -7.55
N ALA A 219 20.72 -1.35 -7.41
CA ALA A 219 20.03 -0.60 -6.36
C ALA A 219 18.50 -0.60 -6.58
N GLY A 220 18.06 -0.47 -7.83
CA GLY A 220 16.64 -0.64 -8.18
C GLY A 220 16.13 -2.05 -7.92
N TYR A 221 16.90 -3.09 -8.26
CA TYR A 221 16.53 -4.48 -7.93
C TYR A 221 16.47 -4.73 -6.42
N LYS A 222 17.33 -4.07 -5.64
CA LYS A 222 17.27 -4.14 -4.18
C LYS A 222 15.95 -3.64 -3.62
N VAL A 223 15.32 -2.63 -4.24
CA VAL A 223 13.98 -2.16 -3.82
C VAL A 223 12.98 -3.31 -3.85
N PHE A 224 12.93 -4.09 -4.93
CA PHE A 224 12.02 -5.24 -5.02
C PHE A 224 12.28 -6.24 -3.88
N ALA A 225 13.54 -6.63 -3.67
CA ALA A 225 13.89 -7.57 -2.60
C ALA A 225 13.55 -7.03 -1.20
N ASP A 226 13.81 -5.76 -0.92
CA ASP A 226 13.49 -5.12 0.36
C ASP A 226 11.97 -5.09 0.59
N GLN A 227 11.18 -4.76 -0.42
CA GLN A 227 9.72 -4.74 -0.31
C GLN A 227 9.14 -6.15 -0.15
N PHE A 228 9.73 -7.15 -0.82
CA PHE A 228 9.39 -8.55 -0.59
C PHE A 228 9.62 -8.92 0.87
N PHE A 229 10.80 -8.69 1.43
CA PHE A 229 11.09 -9.08 2.81
C PHE A 229 10.22 -8.35 3.85
N LYS A 230 9.75 -7.13 3.54
CA LYS A 230 8.75 -6.44 4.38
C LYS A 230 7.43 -7.20 4.45
N VAL A 231 6.93 -7.73 3.34
CA VAL A 231 5.64 -8.44 3.32
C VAL A 231 5.78 -9.95 3.62
N TRP A 232 6.94 -10.54 3.31
CA TRP A 232 7.25 -11.94 3.58
C TRP A 232 7.43 -12.20 5.07
N LYS A 233 8.12 -11.32 5.81
CA LYS A 233 8.22 -11.42 7.29
C LYS A 233 6.88 -11.28 8.00
N ASN A 234 5.91 -10.60 7.37
CA ASN A 234 4.53 -10.56 7.85
C ASN A 234 3.71 -11.81 7.44
N SER A 235 4.26 -12.67 6.59
CA SER A 235 3.60 -13.84 5.99
C SER A 235 4.20 -15.18 6.43
N THR A 236 5.35 -15.21 7.12
CA THR A 236 5.98 -16.42 7.70
C THR A 236 5.82 -16.57 9.21
N ILE A 237 5.06 -15.69 9.86
CA ILE A 237 4.57 -15.92 11.21
C ILE A 237 3.31 -16.81 11.08
N PRO A 238 3.16 -17.92 11.84
CA PRO A 238 1.84 -18.53 12.02
C PRO A 238 0.87 -17.41 12.39
N ASP A 239 -0.35 -17.44 11.84
CA ASP A 239 -1.45 -16.51 12.15
C ASP A 239 -1.21 -15.74 13.46
N PRO A 240 -0.82 -14.44 13.40
CA PRO A 240 -0.63 -13.67 14.60
C PRO A 240 -2.03 -13.36 15.12
N GLU A 241 -2.65 -14.31 15.80
CA GLU A 241 -3.40 -13.86 16.96
C GLU A 241 -2.40 -13.31 17.96
N GLN A 242 -2.46 -11.98 18.11
CA GLN A 242 -1.92 -11.15 19.19
C GLN A 242 -0.66 -10.32 18.89
N GLU A 243 -0.72 -9.47 17.87
CA GLU A 243 -0.84 -8.07 18.28
C GLU A 243 -2.33 -7.78 18.27
N LYS A 244 -2.92 -7.54 19.44
CA LYS A 244 -4.36 -7.33 19.55
C LYS A 244 -4.70 -6.20 18.59
N ALA A 245 -5.41 -6.51 17.50
CA ALA A 245 -5.90 -5.49 16.58
C ALA A 245 -6.49 -4.36 17.42
N PRO A 246 -6.13 -3.09 17.15
CA PRO A 246 -6.49 -1.99 18.05
C PRO A 246 -8.00 -1.94 18.28
N PHE A 247 -8.76 -2.54 17.35
CA PHE A 247 -10.21 -2.67 17.41
C PHE A 247 -10.66 -4.11 17.09
N THR A 248 -11.72 -4.57 17.75
CA THR A 248 -12.21 -5.96 17.66
C THR A 248 -13.00 -6.29 16.39
N ASP A 249 -13.43 -5.27 15.62
CA ASP A 249 -14.38 -5.39 14.52
C ASP A 249 -13.77 -5.06 13.14
N ILE A 250 -12.45 -4.98 13.03
CA ILE A 250 -11.75 -4.64 11.78
C ILE A 250 -11.18 -5.85 11.03
N SER A 251 -11.26 -7.05 11.61
CA SER A 251 -10.69 -8.28 11.03
C SER A 251 -11.35 -8.70 9.72
N LYS A 252 -12.64 -8.38 9.54
CA LYS A 252 -13.43 -8.70 8.35
C LYS A 252 -13.41 -7.61 7.27
N LEU A 253 -12.65 -6.54 7.46
CA LEU A 253 -12.54 -5.46 6.48
C LEU A 253 -11.58 -5.83 5.35
N GLY A 254 -11.74 -5.18 4.20
CA GLY A 254 -10.75 -5.23 3.12
C GLY A 254 -9.39 -4.72 3.59
N SER A 255 -8.31 -5.23 2.99
CA SER A 255 -6.92 -4.96 3.39
C SER A 255 -6.61 -3.47 3.51
N GLN A 256 -7.06 -2.65 2.55
CA GLN A 256 -6.83 -1.21 2.53
C GLN A 256 -7.40 -0.50 3.76
N ALA A 257 -8.67 -0.75 4.09
CA ALA A 257 -9.31 -0.15 5.26
C ALA A 257 -8.63 -0.60 6.55
N ARG A 258 -8.31 -1.90 6.66
CA ARG A 258 -7.64 -2.46 7.84
C ARG A 258 -6.26 -1.83 8.06
N ILE A 259 -5.44 -1.72 7.01
CA ILE A 259 -4.11 -1.10 7.08
C ILE A 259 -4.21 0.37 7.48
N ALA A 260 -5.09 1.12 6.83
CA ALA A 260 -5.30 2.54 7.13
C ALA A 260 -5.69 2.75 8.60
N ILE A 261 -6.64 1.94 9.10
CA ILE A 261 -7.10 2.01 10.48
C ILE A 261 -5.96 1.66 11.45
N MET A 262 -5.23 0.57 11.21
CA MET A 262 -4.13 0.15 12.08
C MET A 262 -3.02 1.22 12.13
N LYS A 263 -2.59 1.73 10.97
CA LYS A 263 -1.51 2.70 10.86
C LYS A 263 -1.86 4.05 11.48
N LEU A 264 -3.08 4.52 11.27
CA LEU A 264 -3.54 5.76 11.90
C LEU A 264 -3.76 5.60 13.42
N ALA A 265 -4.13 4.41 13.90
CA ALA A 265 -4.27 4.13 15.33
C ALA A 265 -2.89 4.06 16.02
N GLU A 266 -1.93 3.39 15.38
CA GLU A 266 -0.52 3.34 15.80
C GLU A 266 0.09 4.76 15.91
N ALA A 267 -0.22 5.63 14.95
CA ALA A 267 0.19 7.04 14.96
C ALA A 267 -0.60 7.93 15.94
N GLY A 268 -1.59 7.38 16.66
CA GLY A 268 -2.44 8.14 17.59
C GLY A 268 -3.39 9.14 16.92
N VAL A 269 -3.56 9.07 15.59
CA VAL A 269 -4.43 9.95 14.81
C VAL A 269 -5.90 9.59 15.02
N ILE A 270 -6.22 8.29 14.96
CA ILE A 270 -7.58 7.78 15.20
C ILE A 270 -7.66 6.94 16.47
N ASN A 271 -8.83 6.98 17.11
CA ASN A 271 -9.16 6.15 18.26
C ASN A 271 -10.46 5.37 17.99
N GLY A 272 -10.61 4.25 18.69
CA GLY A 272 -11.82 3.45 18.71
C GLY A 272 -12.83 3.94 19.74
N ASN A 273 -13.96 3.25 19.76
CA ASN A 273 -14.99 3.38 20.78
C ASN A 273 -14.50 2.80 22.12
N ILE A 274 -15.18 3.19 23.20
CA ILE A 274 -14.83 2.75 24.55
C ILE A 274 -14.98 1.24 24.76
N ASP A 275 -15.80 0.58 23.93
CA ASP A 275 -16.03 -0.86 23.92
C ASP A 275 -14.94 -1.65 23.17
N GLY A 276 -13.94 -0.97 22.62
CA GLY A 276 -12.86 -1.58 21.84
C GLY A 276 -13.19 -1.83 20.38
N THR A 277 -14.30 -1.29 19.86
CA THR A 277 -14.64 -1.34 18.43
C THR A 277 -14.17 -0.09 17.66
N PHE A 278 -14.08 -0.18 16.34
CA PHE A 278 -13.89 0.97 15.45
C PHE A 278 -15.20 1.45 14.81
N ALA A 279 -16.19 0.56 14.66
CA ALA A 279 -17.43 0.79 13.92
C ALA A 279 -17.22 1.26 12.46
N PRO A 280 -16.53 0.48 11.62
CA PRO A 280 -16.06 0.91 10.29
C PRO A 280 -17.18 1.34 9.32
N LYS A 281 -18.37 0.74 9.45
CA LYS A 281 -19.52 1.03 8.59
C LYS A 281 -20.39 2.18 9.07
N SER A 282 -20.15 2.69 10.28
CA SER A 282 -20.86 3.87 10.79
C SER A 282 -20.37 5.14 10.07
N ASN A 283 -21.24 6.12 9.93
CA ASN A 283 -20.85 7.42 9.38
C ASN A 283 -20.02 8.21 10.39
N ILE A 284 -18.99 8.91 9.92
CA ILE A 284 -18.21 9.80 10.77
C ILE A 284 -18.92 11.15 10.92
N THR A 285 -18.95 11.68 12.13
CA THR A 285 -19.56 12.98 12.45
C THR A 285 -18.62 14.15 12.16
N ARG A 286 -19.19 15.35 12.07
CA ARG A 286 -18.45 16.61 11.93
C ARG A 286 -17.50 16.86 13.09
N ALA A 287 -17.93 16.60 14.32
CA ALA A 287 -17.09 16.76 15.51
C ALA A 287 -15.94 15.75 15.55
N GLU A 288 -16.18 14.48 15.20
CA GLU A 288 -15.12 13.47 15.12
C GLU A 288 -14.08 13.83 14.05
N THR A 289 -14.56 14.26 12.87
CA THR A 289 -13.69 14.72 11.78
C THR A 289 -12.81 15.87 12.24
N ALA A 290 -13.38 16.87 12.93
CA ALA A 290 -12.62 18.00 13.46
C ALA A 290 -11.51 17.56 14.42
N ILE A 291 -11.84 16.67 15.37
CA ILE A 291 -10.86 16.14 16.33
C ILE A 291 -9.71 15.43 15.61
N ILE A 292 -10.02 14.52 14.69
CA ILE A 292 -9.01 13.70 14.02
C ILE A 292 -8.15 14.56 13.10
N LEU A 293 -8.76 15.46 12.33
CA LEU A 293 -8.03 16.35 11.43
C LEU A 293 -7.13 17.33 12.18
N SER A 294 -7.61 17.93 13.29
CA SER A 294 -6.79 18.81 14.14
C SER A 294 -5.57 18.07 14.71
N ARG A 295 -5.71 16.80 15.10
CA ARG A 295 -4.56 15.97 15.52
C ARG A 295 -3.60 15.70 14.37
N ALA A 296 -4.13 15.30 13.22
CA ALA A 296 -3.31 14.99 12.04
C ALA A 296 -2.48 16.19 11.56
N LEU A 297 -3.02 17.40 11.69
CA LEU A 297 -2.34 18.66 11.30
C LEU A 297 -1.44 19.24 12.42
N GLY A 298 -1.42 18.64 13.61
CA GLY A 298 -0.69 19.21 14.75
C GLY A 298 -1.28 20.51 15.30
N GLU A 299 -2.52 20.84 14.93
CA GLU A 299 -3.24 22.05 15.33
C GLU A 299 -3.72 21.94 16.79
N THR A 300 -2.78 22.13 17.71
CA THR A 300 -3.00 22.01 19.17
C THR A 300 -3.10 23.39 19.85
N GLY A 301 -3.66 23.43 21.06
CA GLY A 301 -3.75 24.65 21.87
C GLY A 301 -5.11 25.36 21.85
N THR A 302 -5.15 26.59 22.34
CA THR A 302 -6.39 27.38 22.48
C THR A 302 -6.67 28.23 21.23
N ALA A 303 -7.93 28.33 20.84
CA ALA A 303 -8.41 29.22 19.78
C ALA A 303 -9.55 30.11 20.31
N PRO A 304 -9.82 31.27 19.68
CA PRO A 304 -10.98 32.11 19.99
C PRO A 304 -12.30 31.34 19.86
N ASN A 305 -13.36 31.84 20.50
CA ASN A 305 -14.68 31.24 20.38
C ASN A 305 -15.12 31.19 18.91
N PRO A 306 -15.41 30.00 18.35
CA PRO A 306 -15.76 29.86 16.94
C PRO A 306 -17.14 30.45 16.58
N GLY A 307 -17.97 30.81 17.57
CA GLY A 307 -19.22 31.53 17.39
C GLY A 307 -20.43 30.66 17.03
N PHE A 308 -20.30 29.33 17.05
CA PHE A 308 -21.42 28.42 16.84
C PHE A 308 -22.29 28.29 18.10
N SER A 309 -23.60 28.44 17.95
CA SER A 309 -24.56 28.38 19.07
C SER A 309 -24.71 26.98 19.69
N ASP A 310 -24.32 25.94 18.97
CA ASP A 310 -24.40 24.52 19.35
C ASP A 310 -23.02 23.92 19.71
N VAL A 311 -21.99 24.76 19.89
CA VAL A 311 -20.64 24.32 20.28
C VAL A 311 -20.28 24.92 21.64
N SER A 312 -20.43 24.12 22.69
CA SER A 312 -20.08 24.51 24.06
C SER A 312 -18.57 24.37 24.31
N SER A 313 -17.98 25.30 25.07
CA SER A 313 -16.58 25.25 25.52
C SER A 313 -16.23 24.00 26.35
N LYS A 314 -17.24 23.27 26.84
CA LYS A 314 -17.07 22.00 27.56
C LYS A 314 -16.99 20.76 26.65
N MET A 315 -17.28 20.89 25.36
CA MET A 315 -17.21 19.77 24.42
C MET A 315 -15.77 19.35 24.17
N LYS A 316 -15.53 18.03 24.08
CA LYS A 316 -14.19 17.49 23.73
C LYS A 316 -13.69 18.00 22.37
N SER A 317 -14.61 18.24 21.42
CA SER A 317 -14.30 18.76 20.09
C SER A 317 -14.11 20.28 20.05
N TYR A 318 -14.34 21.02 21.14
CA TYR A 318 -14.36 22.48 21.13
C TYR A 318 -13.06 23.08 20.58
N ALA A 319 -11.90 22.66 21.12
CA ALA A 319 -10.61 23.19 20.70
C ALA A 319 -10.33 22.91 19.22
N ALA A 320 -10.61 21.69 18.76
CA ALA A 320 -10.43 21.29 17.37
C ALA A 320 -11.33 22.06 16.41
N ILE A 321 -12.63 22.22 16.76
CA ILE A 321 -13.57 23.03 15.98
C ILE A 321 -13.11 24.48 15.94
N ALA A 322 -12.71 25.04 17.07
CA ALA A 322 -12.25 26.43 17.16
C ALA A 322 -11.01 26.67 16.29
N LYS A 323 -10.01 25.79 16.35
CA LYS A 323 -8.79 25.88 15.54
C LYS A 323 -9.05 25.73 14.05
N LEU A 324 -9.80 24.71 13.65
CA LEU A 324 -10.09 24.49 12.23
C LEU A 324 -11.03 25.57 11.66
N THR A 325 -11.87 26.22 12.49
CA THR A 325 -12.63 27.40 12.07
C THR A 325 -11.75 28.65 11.97
N GLU A 326 -10.81 28.85 12.91
CA GLU A 326 -9.80 29.92 12.85
C GLU A 326 -8.93 29.80 11.59
N ALA A 327 -8.51 28.58 11.25
CA ALA A 327 -7.73 28.27 10.05
C ALA A 327 -8.55 28.29 8.74
N GLY A 328 -9.86 28.56 8.79
CA GLY A 328 -10.72 28.64 7.60
C GLY A 328 -11.16 27.29 7.02
N VAL A 329 -10.74 26.16 7.61
CA VAL A 329 -11.14 24.81 7.19
C VAL A 329 -12.65 24.59 7.36
N PHE A 330 -13.19 24.99 8.51
CA PHE A 330 -14.64 25.02 8.73
C PHE A 330 -15.16 26.46 8.64
N ALA A 331 -16.08 26.69 7.72
CA ALA A 331 -16.74 27.98 7.56
C ALA A 331 -17.54 28.38 8.82
N LYS A 332 -17.56 29.69 9.11
CA LYS A 332 -18.42 30.27 10.15
C LYS A 332 -19.90 30.18 9.74
N ALA A 333 -20.76 29.85 10.70
CA ALA A 333 -22.20 29.72 10.54
C ALA A 333 -22.90 29.85 11.91
N PRO A 334 -24.24 30.01 11.97
CA PRO A 334 -24.96 30.02 13.26
C PRO A 334 -24.83 28.73 14.09
N LYS A 335 -24.67 27.58 13.41
CA LYS A 335 -24.54 26.25 14.00
C LYS A 335 -23.47 25.44 13.28
N PHE A 336 -22.71 24.64 14.03
CA PHE A 336 -21.73 23.71 13.52
C PHE A 336 -22.34 22.35 13.16
N ASN A 337 -23.39 21.93 13.85
CA ASN A 337 -24.02 20.61 13.79
C ASN A 337 -23.05 19.45 14.10
N PRO A 338 -22.46 19.40 15.30
CA PRO A 338 -21.35 18.50 15.65
C PRO A 338 -21.66 17.02 15.42
N ASP A 339 -22.89 16.59 15.70
CA ASP A 339 -23.29 15.17 15.63
C ASP A 339 -23.81 14.74 14.25
N LYS A 340 -23.88 15.66 13.27
CA LYS A 340 -24.29 15.31 11.91
C LYS A 340 -23.13 14.65 11.16
N PRO A 341 -23.40 13.64 10.32
CA PRO A 341 -22.38 13.07 9.45
C PRO A 341 -21.96 14.07 8.37
N LEU A 342 -20.75 13.87 7.82
CA LEU A 342 -20.30 14.57 6.63
C LEU A 342 -20.65 13.78 5.37
N THR A 343 -21.07 14.50 4.32
CA THR A 343 -21.10 13.93 2.98
C THR A 343 -19.69 13.86 2.39
N ARG A 344 -19.51 13.04 1.36
CA ARG A 344 -18.23 12.93 0.63
C ARG A 344 -17.81 14.27 0.00
N ALA A 345 -18.75 15.05 -0.53
CA ALA A 345 -18.48 16.39 -1.05
C ALA A 345 -18.04 17.37 0.05
N GLN A 346 -18.66 17.32 1.23
CA GLN A 346 -18.24 18.15 2.36
C GLN A 346 -16.86 17.75 2.88
N MET A 347 -16.54 16.45 2.90
CA MET A 347 -15.19 15.96 3.23
C MET A 347 -14.16 16.47 2.22
N ALA A 348 -14.46 16.40 0.92
CA ALA A 348 -13.58 16.91 -0.13
C ALA A 348 -13.25 18.40 0.11
N ARG A 349 -14.27 19.22 0.40
CA ARG A 349 -14.07 20.63 0.73
C ARG A 349 -13.22 20.84 1.99
N VAL A 350 -13.50 20.11 3.06
CA VAL A 350 -12.71 20.18 4.30
C VAL A 350 -11.23 19.88 4.02
N LEU A 351 -10.94 18.82 3.26
CA LEU A 351 -9.58 18.41 2.97
C LEU A 351 -8.86 19.40 2.06
N THR A 352 -9.53 19.87 1.01
CA THR A 352 -9.00 20.91 0.10
C THR A 352 -8.60 22.17 0.85
N GLN A 353 -9.44 22.65 1.78
CA GLN A 353 -9.12 23.82 2.59
C GLN A 353 -7.98 23.53 3.58
N SER A 354 -8.01 22.37 4.24
CA SER A 354 -7.00 22.02 5.24
C SER A 354 -5.60 21.81 4.67
N LEU A 355 -5.50 21.37 3.42
CA LEU A 355 -4.24 21.05 2.74
C LEU A 355 -3.87 22.08 1.67
N ASN A 356 -4.68 23.14 1.52
CA ASN A 356 -4.53 24.17 0.48
C ASN A 356 -4.37 23.58 -0.94
N LEU A 357 -5.18 22.56 -1.26
CA LEU A 357 -5.07 21.85 -2.54
C LEU A 357 -5.52 22.74 -3.69
N GLN A 358 -4.76 22.74 -4.78
CA GLN A 358 -5.14 23.39 -6.03
C GLN A 358 -6.11 22.51 -6.80
N ALA A 359 -7.04 23.13 -7.53
CA ALA A 359 -7.98 22.41 -8.37
C ALA A 359 -7.22 21.64 -9.47
N GLY A 360 -7.52 20.34 -9.60
CA GLY A 360 -7.06 19.51 -10.71
C GLY A 360 -7.86 19.74 -12.00
N ALA A 361 -7.53 19.00 -13.06
CA ALA A 361 -8.27 19.03 -14.32
C ALA A 361 -9.78 18.72 -14.12
N SER A 362 -10.61 19.14 -15.07
CA SER A 362 -12.08 19.10 -15.04
C SER A 362 -12.70 17.75 -14.65
N SER A 363 -13.89 17.81 -14.04
CA SER A 363 -14.63 16.66 -13.49
C SER A 363 -14.72 15.48 -14.45
N ILE A 364 -14.18 14.35 -13.98
CA ILE A 364 -14.30 13.04 -14.62
C ILE A 364 -15.53 12.26 -14.13
N PHE A 365 -16.28 12.80 -13.15
CA PHE A 365 -17.35 12.07 -12.48
C PHE A 365 -18.73 12.43 -13.05
N ASN A 366 -19.48 11.39 -13.41
CA ASN A 366 -20.79 11.50 -14.04
C ASN A 366 -21.86 12.16 -13.15
N ASP A 367 -21.72 12.04 -11.82
CA ASP A 367 -22.60 12.64 -10.81
C ASP A 367 -22.05 13.93 -10.20
N VAL A 368 -20.98 14.50 -10.77
CA VAL A 368 -20.41 15.79 -10.35
C VAL A 368 -20.36 16.73 -11.56
N PRO A 369 -21.51 17.31 -11.97
CA PRO A 369 -21.54 18.27 -13.08
C PRO A 369 -20.66 19.49 -12.78
N VAL A 370 -20.22 20.22 -13.81
CA VAL A 370 -19.37 21.43 -13.67
C VAL A 370 -19.99 22.47 -12.73
N LYS A 371 -21.32 22.57 -12.67
CA LYS A 371 -22.06 23.48 -11.78
C LYS A 371 -22.27 22.96 -10.36
N HIS A 372 -21.79 21.76 -10.03
CA HIS A 372 -21.88 21.22 -8.68
C HIS A 372 -21.08 22.09 -7.72
N TRP A 373 -21.63 22.40 -6.55
CA TRP A 373 -21.04 23.35 -5.60
C TRP A 373 -19.65 22.93 -5.09
N ALA A 374 -19.37 21.62 -5.09
CA ALA A 374 -18.09 21.03 -4.68
C ALA A 374 -17.23 20.55 -5.86
N ASN A 375 -17.52 20.98 -7.09
CA ASN A 375 -16.84 20.44 -8.28
C ASN A 375 -15.31 20.57 -8.19
N GLU A 376 -14.82 21.76 -7.86
CA GLU A 376 -13.40 22.05 -7.76
C GLU A 376 -12.75 21.25 -6.63
N GLU A 377 -13.38 21.19 -5.46
CA GLU A 377 -12.82 20.48 -4.31
C GLU A 377 -12.79 18.97 -4.52
N ILE A 378 -13.80 18.40 -5.19
CA ILE A 378 -13.83 16.97 -5.56
C ILE A 378 -12.71 16.66 -6.57
N ASN A 379 -12.52 17.51 -7.57
CA ASN A 379 -11.44 17.31 -8.55
C ASN A 379 -10.07 17.41 -7.88
N ALA A 380 -9.88 18.35 -6.95
CA ALA A 380 -8.64 18.51 -6.20
C ALA A 380 -8.29 17.26 -5.39
N VAL A 381 -9.20 16.74 -4.56
CA VAL A 381 -8.91 15.54 -3.76
C VAL A 381 -8.74 14.28 -4.61
N TYR A 382 -9.38 14.22 -5.78
CA TYR A 382 -9.20 13.11 -6.71
C TYR A 382 -7.85 13.16 -7.42
N SER A 383 -7.47 14.31 -7.98
CA SER A 383 -6.21 14.46 -8.72
C SER A 383 -4.98 14.26 -7.84
N HIS A 384 -5.11 14.52 -6.54
CA HIS A 384 -4.05 14.29 -5.54
C HIS A 384 -4.10 12.90 -4.91
N GLY A 385 -4.96 11.98 -5.39
CA GLY A 385 -5.02 10.61 -4.87
C GLY A 385 -5.59 10.48 -3.46
N ILE A 386 -6.22 11.52 -2.92
CA ILE A 386 -6.72 11.57 -1.54
C ILE A 386 -8.06 10.86 -1.41
N MET A 387 -8.99 11.11 -2.35
CA MET A 387 -10.29 10.43 -2.43
C MET A 387 -10.50 9.83 -3.82
N SER A 388 -11.01 8.60 -3.88
CA SER A 388 -11.38 7.93 -5.12
C SER A 388 -12.89 7.97 -5.37
N GLY A 389 -13.29 7.82 -6.63
CA GLY A 389 -14.66 7.47 -7.01
C GLY A 389 -14.95 5.98 -6.90
N GLY A 390 -16.16 5.59 -7.27
CA GLY A 390 -16.60 4.21 -7.44
C GLY A 390 -16.87 3.85 -8.90
N ALA A 391 -17.65 2.78 -9.10
CA ALA A 391 -17.97 2.26 -10.42
C ALA A 391 -18.64 3.30 -11.34
N ASN A 392 -18.47 3.14 -12.65
CA ASN A 392 -19.06 4.00 -13.68
C ASN A 392 -18.70 5.49 -13.52
N ALA A 393 -17.49 5.78 -13.05
CA ALA A 393 -17.01 7.14 -12.80
C ALA A 393 -18.00 7.96 -11.93
N MET A 394 -18.44 7.38 -10.81
CA MET A 394 -19.32 8.06 -9.85
C MET A 394 -18.51 8.48 -8.62
N PHE A 395 -18.68 9.71 -8.13
CA PHE A 395 -18.07 10.16 -6.88
C PHE A 395 -18.95 9.94 -5.66
N TYR A 396 -20.27 9.89 -5.84
CA TYR A 396 -21.30 9.86 -4.79
C TYR A 396 -21.20 11.05 -3.81
N PRO A 397 -21.27 12.30 -4.30
CA PRO A 397 -20.99 13.50 -3.50
C PRO A 397 -21.89 13.65 -2.27
N GLU A 398 -23.15 13.22 -2.38
CA GLU A 398 -24.17 13.37 -1.34
C GLU A 398 -24.23 12.20 -0.36
N ASN A 399 -23.49 11.10 -0.61
CA ASN A 399 -23.43 10.00 0.32
C ASN A 399 -22.61 10.41 1.55
N ASN A 400 -23.08 9.99 2.73
CA ASN A 400 -22.29 10.13 3.96
C ASN A 400 -21.02 9.28 3.87
N ILE A 401 -19.93 9.81 4.44
CA ILE A 401 -18.66 9.09 4.50
C ILE A 401 -18.61 8.18 5.74
N THR A 402 -18.31 6.90 5.52
CA THR A 402 -18.15 5.94 6.61
C THR A 402 -16.80 6.09 7.30
N ARG A 403 -16.68 5.58 8.53
CA ARG A 403 -15.43 5.63 9.30
C ARG A 403 -14.28 4.89 8.62
N GLU A 404 -14.54 3.78 7.92
CA GLU A 404 -13.52 3.10 7.12
C GLU A 404 -13.08 3.93 5.90
N GLN A 405 -14.01 4.59 5.21
CA GLN A 405 -13.69 5.42 4.05
C GLN A 405 -12.89 6.64 4.49
N PHE A 406 -13.28 7.25 5.60
CA PHE A 406 -12.55 8.33 6.22
C PHE A 406 -11.13 7.91 6.63
N ALA A 407 -10.96 6.74 7.24
CA ALA A 407 -9.63 6.23 7.60
C ALA A 407 -8.75 6.04 6.37
N ILE A 408 -9.29 5.47 5.28
CA ILE A 408 -8.57 5.37 4.00
C ILE A 408 -8.17 6.75 3.49
N THR A 409 -9.11 7.71 3.48
CA THR A 409 -8.84 9.07 3.03
C THR A 409 -7.73 9.74 3.86
N MET A 410 -7.78 9.66 5.19
CA MET A 410 -6.74 10.23 6.05
C MET A 410 -5.39 9.51 5.90
N TYR A 411 -5.40 8.20 5.68
CA TYR A 411 -4.19 7.45 5.40
C TYR A 411 -3.57 7.86 4.07
N ASN A 412 -4.40 8.11 3.03
CA ASN A 412 -3.92 8.66 1.77
C ASN A 412 -3.31 10.04 1.96
N VAL A 413 -3.95 10.95 2.71
CA VAL A 413 -3.34 12.26 3.04
C VAL A 413 -1.96 12.05 3.67
N TRP A 414 -1.88 11.21 4.70
CA TRP A 414 -0.64 10.94 5.42
C TRP A 414 0.45 10.32 4.54
N SER A 415 0.09 9.38 3.65
CA SER A 415 1.04 8.74 2.74
C SER A 415 1.55 9.70 1.65
N HIS A 416 0.73 10.67 1.22
CA HIS A 416 1.14 11.69 0.25
C HIS A 416 1.99 12.79 0.90
N SER A 417 1.84 13.06 2.20
CA SER A 417 2.71 14.00 2.96
C SER A 417 4.15 13.50 3.16
N PHE A 418 4.46 12.24 2.84
CA PHE A 418 5.86 11.76 2.78
C PHE A 418 6.58 12.12 1.47
N ILE A 419 5.93 12.84 0.56
CA ILE A 419 6.57 13.61 -0.51
C ILE A 419 6.51 15.08 -0.13
N GLY A 420 7.36 15.50 0.81
CA GLY A 420 7.59 16.91 1.12
C GLY A 420 7.12 17.34 2.51
N THR A 421 8.04 17.24 3.47
CA THR A 421 8.38 18.33 4.39
C THR A 421 9.89 18.20 4.69
N PRO A 422 10.57 19.34 4.94
CA PRO A 422 11.79 19.80 4.26
C PRO A 422 13.06 18.96 4.44
#